data_AF-A0A7M2T751-F1
#
_entry.id   AF-A0A7M2T751-F1
#
_cell.length_a   1.000
_cell.length_b   1.000
_cell.length_c   1.000
_cell.angle_alpha   90.00
_cell.angle_beta   90.00
_cell.angle_gamma   90.00
#
_symmetry.space_group_name_H-M   'P 1'
#
loop_
_entity.id
_entity.type
_entity.pdbx_description
1 polymer ?
#
loop_
_entity_poly.entity_id
_entity_poly.type
_entity_poly.pdbx_seq_one_letter_code
_entity_poly.pdbx_strand_id
1 'polypeptide(L)'
;MARGVVVRRLLAVDGEGTLSALHVRIAAEWAGVSERTVWRWLADGRRGHVEARPRQDGFSLSDALWEVLAQAGGNVAELRRRMLLAQEEGALEGWGAQCVPSLPTLHRVIKRDLGAGRVLEVARPAGARVGLEPSRYDRALADLGLVDGAGGPLVVDGPPADVPVPEGAADAGVRGGGVRLYVPGARLVSTRQVAAVAEAVGHTVAARGMCCVYGDTGLGKTVAVEQALHLLPGRVPVWRAVAGVAPGLPQLRASLCEALGLPSGALPHRAGPASQALTRALAEPGVLFIDDAQRLTPPLLDYLRQLWDAPGCAAALVLCGAGSERALARASALRSRVLSWHQVGRLEPSQVPQTLTLFHPVWAQADPDDLARADEQMARGNFRTWAKITSHVYAARERGPARRVDRELIEQACARLGPYP
;
A
#
# COMPACT_ATOMS: atom_id res chain seq x y z
N MET A 1 -23.08 5.36 -11.38
CA MET A 1 -24.32 5.21 -12.19
C MET A 1 -23.99 4.60 -13.53
N ALA A 2 -24.83 3.72 -14.07
CA ALA A 2 -24.61 3.09 -15.38
C ALA A 2 -24.87 4.08 -16.54
N ARG A 3 -23.96 4.15 -17.52
CA ARG A 3 -24.04 4.99 -18.74
C ARG A 3 -25.44 5.05 -19.35
N GLY A 4 -26.13 3.91 -19.43
CA GLY A 4 -27.47 3.82 -20.03
C GLY A 4 -28.54 4.64 -19.31
N VAL A 5 -28.41 4.91 -18.00
CA VAL A 5 -29.35 5.77 -17.27
C VAL A 5 -29.11 7.25 -17.62
N VAL A 6 -27.84 7.66 -17.67
CA VAL A 6 -27.43 9.03 -17.99
C VAL A 6 -27.79 9.39 -19.43
N VAL A 7 -27.51 8.48 -20.38
CA VAL A 7 -27.82 8.69 -21.81
C VAL A 7 -29.32 8.73 -22.07
N ARG A 8 -30.13 7.84 -21.43
CA ARG A 8 -31.60 7.89 -21.57
C ARG A 8 -32.21 9.19 -21.07
N ARG A 9 -31.76 9.68 -19.90
CA ARG A 9 -32.26 10.95 -19.34
C ARG A 9 -31.84 12.15 -20.20
N LEU A 10 -30.61 12.19 -20.69
CA LEU A 10 -30.16 13.30 -21.54
C LEU A 10 -30.84 13.28 -22.92
N LEU A 11 -31.11 12.11 -23.51
CA LEU A 11 -31.85 12.02 -24.77
C LEU A 11 -33.33 12.41 -24.61
N ALA A 12 -33.94 12.15 -23.44
CA ALA A 12 -35.29 12.62 -23.15
C ALA A 12 -35.36 14.16 -23.11
N VAL A 13 -34.38 14.80 -22.47
CA VAL A 13 -34.25 16.28 -22.40
C VAL A 13 -33.87 16.89 -23.76
N ASP A 14 -33.10 16.16 -24.60
CA ASP A 14 -32.78 16.54 -25.98
C ASP A 14 -34.04 16.50 -26.88
N GLY A 15 -34.92 15.52 -26.69
CA GLY A 15 -36.19 15.40 -27.42
C GLY A 15 -37.19 16.53 -27.14
N GLU A 16 -37.10 17.17 -25.97
CA GLU A 16 -37.90 18.35 -25.59
C GLU A 16 -37.24 19.67 -26.02
N GLY A 17 -36.08 19.64 -26.68
CA GLY A 17 -35.37 20.83 -27.20
C GLY A 17 -34.70 21.70 -26.14
N THR A 18 -34.59 21.24 -24.89
CA THR A 18 -34.08 22.01 -23.74
C THR A 18 -32.68 21.62 -23.29
N LEU A 19 -31.95 20.81 -24.08
CA LEU A 19 -30.59 20.36 -23.74
C LEU A 19 -29.58 21.50 -23.73
N SER A 20 -29.28 22.04 -22.54
CA SER A 20 -28.24 23.04 -22.33
C SER A 20 -26.89 22.41 -21.93
N ALA A 21 -25.80 23.18 -22.07
CA ALA A 21 -24.48 22.79 -21.55
C ALA A 21 -24.49 22.51 -20.04
N LEU A 22 -25.42 23.14 -19.29
CA LEU A 22 -25.61 22.91 -17.87
C LEU A 22 -26.10 21.47 -17.58
N HIS A 23 -27.00 20.92 -18.41
CA HIS A 23 -27.46 19.54 -18.28
C HIS A 23 -26.33 18.53 -18.47
N VAL A 24 -25.44 18.78 -19.44
CA VAL A 24 -24.28 17.91 -19.71
C VAL A 24 -23.23 18.00 -18.60
N ARG A 25 -23.01 19.19 -18.04
CA ARG A 25 -22.11 19.40 -16.89
C ARG A 25 -22.59 18.68 -15.64
N ILE A 26 -23.87 18.82 -15.29
CA ILE A 26 -24.48 18.10 -14.15
C ILE A 26 -24.39 16.59 -14.35
N ALA A 27 -24.67 16.09 -15.56
CA ALA A 27 -24.54 14.67 -15.86
C ALA A 27 -23.10 14.15 -15.80
N ALA A 28 -22.11 14.97 -16.20
CA ALA A 28 -20.70 14.65 -16.13
C ALA A 28 -20.21 14.54 -14.67
N GLU A 29 -20.61 15.49 -13.82
CA GLU A 29 -20.31 15.50 -12.39
C GLU A 29 -20.95 14.29 -11.67
N TRP A 30 -22.22 14.01 -11.94
CA TRP A 30 -22.94 12.88 -11.35
C TRP A 30 -22.43 11.50 -11.82
N ALA A 31 -21.86 11.43 -13.02
CA ALA A 31 -21.29 10.21 -13.57
C ALA A 31 -19.78 10.06 -13.28
N GLY A 32 -19.12 11.07 -12.71
CA GLY A 32 -17.69 11.07 -12.42
C GLY A 32 -16.80 11.03 -13.68
N VAL A 33 -17.28 11.58 -14.80
CA VAL A 33 -16.58 11.60 -16.10
C VAL A 33 -16.49 13.02 -16.65
N SER A 34 -15.65 13.26 -17.66
CA SER A 34 -15.57 14.57 -18.30
C SER A 34 -16.81 14.88 -19.16
N GLU A 35 -17.15 16.17 -19.31
CA GLU A 35 -18.21 16.62 -20.23
C GLU A 35 -18.01 16.09 -21.66
N ARG A 36 -16.77 16.05 -22.13
CA ARG A 36 -16.39 15.45 -23.43
C ARG A 36 -16.81 13.98 -23.55
N THR A 37 -16.75 13.23 -22.44
CA THR A 37 -17.17 11.82 -22.39
C THR A 37 -18.68 11.70 -22.46
N VAL A 38 -19.42 12.60 -21.80
CA VAL A 38 -20.89 12.65 -21.86
C VAL A 38 -21.37 13.07 -23.25
N TRP A 39 -20.73 14.05 -23.89
CA TRP A 39 -21.01 14.41 -25.28
C TRP A 39 -20.79 13.25 -26.24
N ARG A 40 -19.71 12.48 -26.04
CA ARG A 40 -19.48 11.25 -26.81
C ARG A 40 -20.57 10.20 -26.56
N TRP A 41 -21.01 10.02 -25.31
CA TRP A 41 -22.11 9.11 -25.00
C TRP A 41 -23.44 9.54 -25.61
N LEU A 42 -23.72 10.84 -25.67
CA LEU A 42 -24.88 11.41 -26.35
C LEU A 42 -24.81 11.20 -27.86
N ALA A 43 -23.64 11.41 -28.48
CA ALA A 43 -23.43 11.14 -29.90
C ALA A 43 -23.63 9.65 -30.24
N ASP A 44 -23.15 8.74 -29.40
CA ASP A 44 -23.41 7.30 -29.52
C ASP A 44 -24.90 6.96 -29.26
N GLY A 45 -25.52 7.62 -28.29
CA GLY A 45 -26.93 7.44 -27.93
C GLY A 45 -27.88 7.86 -29.04
N ARG A 46 -27.59 8.98 -29.73
CA ARG A 46 -28.33 9.43 -30.94
C ARG A 46 -28.25 8.43 -32.10
N ARG A 47 -27.23 7.56 -32.10
CA ARG A 47 -27.06 6.46 -33.05
C ARG A 47 -27.70 5.14 -32.57
N GLY A 48 -28.48 5.18 -31.49
CA GLY A 48 -29.17 4.02 -30.91
C GLY A 48 -28.33 3.19 -29.94
N HIS A 49 -27.13 3.63 -29.56
CA HIS A 49 -26.26 2.89 -28.63
C HIS A 49 -26.32 3.46 -27.21
N VAL A 50 -27.42 3.15 -26.54
CA VAL A 50 -27.74 3.62 -25.18
C VAL A 50 -26.91 2.90 -24.11
N GLU A 51 -26.66 1.61 -24.29
CA GLU A 51 -25.87 0.81 -23.37
C GLU A 51 -24.39 0.73 -23.78
N ALA A 52 -23.50 0.52 -22.81
CA ALA A 52 -22.12 0.24 -23.11
C ALA A 52 -22.05 -1.10 -23.85
N ARG A 53 -21.60 -1.11 -25.11
CA ARG A 53 -21.36 -2.37 -25.83
C ARG A 53 -20.53 -3.31 -24.95
N PRO A 54 -20.96 -4.56 -24.72
CA PRO A 54 -20.07 -5.56 -24.17
C PRO A 54 -18.93 -5.73 -25.18
N ARG A 55 -17.69 -5.58 -24.72
CA ARG A 55 -16.53 -5.85 -25.57
C ARG A 55 -16.45 -7.37 -25.76
N GLN A 56 -16.85 -7.85 -26.94
CA GLN A 56 -16.52 -9.19 -27.39
C GLN A 56 -15.00 -9.29 -27.65
N ASP A 57 -14.46 -10.45 -27.32
CA ASP A 57 -13.11 -10.97 -27.56
C ASP A 57 -11.97 -10.31 -26.77
N GLY A 58 -12.06 -10.40 -25.44
CA GLY A 58 -10.92 -10.17 -24.57
C GLY A 58 -10.02 -11.40 -24.55
N PHE A 59 -8.80 -11.27 -25.08
CA PHE A 59 -7.69 -12.21 -24.85
C PHE A 59 -7.71 -12.72 -23.40
N SER A 60 -7.81 -14.04 -23.21
CA SER A 60 -7.74 -14.70 -21.91
C SER A 60 -6.36 -15.35 -21.73
N LEU A 61 -5.81 -15.29 -20.52
CA LEU A 61 -4.59 -16.05 -20.22
C LEU A 61 -4.96 -17.51 -19.96
N SER A 62 -4.46 -18.41 -20.81
CA SER A 62 -4.46 -19.86 -20.56
C SER A 62 -3.68 -20.21 -19.29
N ASP A 63 -3.88 -21.41 -18.75
CA ASP A 63 -3.09 -21.93 -17.61
C ASP A 63 -1.60 -22.03 -17.95
N ALA A 64 -1.25 -22.45 -19.17
CA ALA A 64 0.13 -22.49 -19.64
C ALA A 64 0.80 -21.10 -19.63
N LEU A 65 0.11 -20.04 -20.08
CA LEU A 65 0.65 -18.67 -20.01
C LEU A 65 0.74 -18.15 -18.57
N TRP A 66 -0.12 -18.64 -17.69
CA TRP A 66 -0.08 -18.30 -16.27
C TRP A 66 1.15 -18.91 -15.58
N GLU A 67 1.50 -20.14 -15.92
CA GLU A 67 2.74 -20.79 -15.47
C GLU A 67 3.98 -20.08 -16.02
N VAL A 68 3.99 -19.68 -17.29
CA VAL A 68 5.10 -18.89 -17.86
C VAL A 68 5.24 -17.54 -17.16
N LEU A 69 4.12 -16.91 -16.80
CA LEU A 69 4.11 -15.67 -16.00
C LEU A 69 4.64 -15.90 -14.57
N ALA A 70 4.31 -17.03 -13.96
CA ALA A 70 4.80 -17.44 -12.65
C ALA A 70 6.33 -17.69 -12.67
N GLN A 71 6.82 -18.40 -13.69
CA GLN A 71 8.26 -18.61 -13.94
C GLN A 71 9.00 -17.29 -14.24
N ALA A 72 8.30 -16.30 -14.81
CA ALA A 72 8.81 -14.96 -15.03
C ALA A 72 8.71 -14.06 -13.78
N GLY A 73 8.29 -14.60 -12.63
CA GLY A 73 8.13 -13.86 -11.38
C GLY A 73 7.07 -12.76 -11.42
N GLY A 74 6.05 -12.91 -12.25
CA GLY A 74 5.01 -11.89 -12.47
C GLY A 74 5.45 -10.74 -13.38
N ASN A 75 6.61 -10.82 -14.04
CA ASN A 75 7.06 -9.81 -14.98
C ASN A 75 6.34 -9.95 -16.34
N VAL A 76 5.35 -9.09 -16.58
CA VAL A 76 4.54 -9.13 -17.82
C VAL A 76 5.33 -8.72 -19.07
N ALA A 77 6.40 -7.93 -18.93
CA ALA A 77 7.29 -7.62 -20.06
C ALA A 77 8.17 -8.81 -20.44
N GLU A 78 8.55 -9.62 -19.45
CA GLU A 78 9.24 -10.90 -19.66
C GLU A 78 8.31 -11.91 -20.32
N LEU A 79 7.08 -12.07 -19.82
CA LEU A 79 6.04 -12.88 -20.45
C LEU A 79 5.86 -12.49 -21.92
N ARG A 80 5.71 -11.19 -22.21
CA ARG A 80 5.56 -10.71 -23.60
C ARG A 80 6.79 -11.04 -24.46
N ARG A 81 8.01 -10.93 -23.91
CA ARG A 81 9.24 -11.28 -24.65
C ARG A 81 9.29 -12.77 -24.98
N ARG A 82 8.95 -13.63 -24.03
CA ARG A 82 8.87 -15.09 -24.24
C ARG A 82 7.77 -15.48 -25.23
N MET A 83 6.63 -14.79 -25.20
CA MET A 83 5.57 -14.97 -26.19
C MET A 83 6.02 -14.56 -27.60
N LEU A 84 6.81 -13.48 -27.75
CA LEU A 84 7.36 -13.08 -29.05
C LEU A 84 8.35 -14.12 -29.59
N LEU A 85 9.24 -14.65 -28.73
CA LEU A 85 10.17 -15.72 -29.12
C LEU A 85 9.42 -17.01 -29.52
N ALA A 86 8.42 -17.41 -28.74
CA ALA A 86 7.57 -18.56 -29.07
C ALA A 86 6.74 -18.36 -30.35
N GLN A 87 6.43 -17.11 -30.72
CA GLN A 87 5.77 -16.79 -31.99
C GLN A 87 6.73 -16.96 -33.17
N GLU A 88 7.99 -16.55 -33.02
CA GLU A 88 9.03 -16.72 -34.05
C GLU A 88 9.39 -18.19 -34.27
N GLU A 89 9.33 -19.01 -33.22
CA GLU A 89 9.58 -20.46 -33.25
C GLU A 89 8.34 -21.29 -33.63
N GLY A 90 7.18 -20.65 -33.84
CA GLY A 90 5.93 -21.34 -34.18
C GLY A 90 5.30 -22.16 -33.04
N ALA A 91 5.76 -21.99 -31.80
CA ALA A 91 5.32 -22.74 -30.63
C ALA A 91 4.21 -22.06 -29.81
N LEU A 92 3.73 -20.87 -30.23
CA LEU A 92 2.75 -20.07 -29.49
C LEU A 92 1.40 -20.79 -29.26
N GLU A 93 1.00 -21.65 -30.20
CA GLU A 93 -0.23 -22.46 -30.09
C GLU A 93 -0.18 -23.43 -28.91
N GLY A 94 1.01 -23.91 -28.52
CA GLY A 94 1.22 -24.75 -27.34
C GLY A 94 0.89 -24.04 -26.01
N TRP A 95 0.80 -22.71 -26.02
CA TRP A 95 0.38 -21.90 -24.88
C TRP A 95 -1.06 -21.39 -25.02
N GLY A 96 -1.83 -21.89 -25.99
CA GLY A 96 -3.23 -21.53 -26.16
C GLY A 96 -3.47 -20.07 -26.59
N ALA A 97 -2.47 -19.42 -27.20
CA ALA A 97 -2.59 -18.07 -27.75
C ALA A 97 -2.36 -18.06 -29.26
N GLN A 98 -3.25 -17.38 -29.99
CA GLN A 98 -3.16 -17.24 -31.46
C GLN A 98 -2.27 -16.06 -31.88
N CYS A 99 -2.08 -15.07 -31.02
CA CYS A 99 -1.23 -13.92 -31.29
C CYS A 99 -0.72 -13.30 -29.99
N VAL A 100 0.40 -12.56 -30.07
CA VAL A 100 0.97 -11.88 -28.91
C VAL A 100 0.30 -10.52 -28.70
N PRO A 101 -0.43 -10.30 -27.59
CA PRO A 101 -1.11 -9.04 -27.36
C PRO A 101 -0.14 -7.90 -27.04
N SER A 102 -0.65 -6.68 -27.09
CA SER A 102 0.07 -5.50 -26.60
C SER A 102 0.29 -5.59 -25.09
N LEU A 103 1.39 -5.03 -24.60
CA LEU A 103 1.73 -4.99 -23.17
C LEU A 103 0.58 -4.45 -22.28
N PRO A 104 -0.15 -3.38 -22.68
CA PRO A 104 -1.30 -2.90 -21.92
C PRO A 104 -2.48 -3.87 -21.86
N THR A 105 -2.67 -4.71 -22.90
CA THR A 105 -3.71 -5.74 -22.91
C THR A 105 -3.34 -6.88 -21.96
N LEU A 106 -2.08 -7.33 -21.97
CA LEU A 106 -1.59 -8.34 -21.00
C LEU A 106 -1.72 -7.84 -19.55
N HIS A 107 -1.28 -6.62 -19.26
CA HIS A 107 -1.46 -6.02 -17.93
C HIS A 107 -2.93 -5.99 -17.49
N ARG A 108 -3.86 -5.70 -18.40
CA ARG A 108 -5.29 -5.61 -18.10
C ARG A 108 -5.88 -6.98 -17.76
N VAL A 109 -5.54 -8.01 -18.54
CA VAL A 109 -6.06 -9.36 -18.37
C VAL A 109 -5.49 -10.00 -17.11
N ILE A 110 -4.18 -9.87 -16.86
CA ILE A 110 -3.54 -10.37 -15.63
C ILE A 110 -4.14 -9.68 -14.40
N LYS A 111 -4.36 -8.36 -14.44
CA LYS A 111 -4.99 -7.64 -13.34
C LYS A 111 -6.44 -8.09 -13.09
N ARG A 112 -7.18 -8.41 -14.15
CA ARG A 112 -8.55 -8.94 -14.05
C ARG A 112 -8.54 -10.32 -13.38
N ASP A 113 -7.64 -11.20 -13.82
CA ASP A 113 -7.60 -12.58 -13.35
C ASP A 113 -7.04 -12.67 -11.91
N LEU A 114 -6.07 -11.82 -11.53
CA LEU A 114 -5.66 -11.63 -10.13
C LEU A 114 -6.82 -11.08 -9.27
N GLY A 115 -7.60 -10.14 -9.80
CA GLY A 115 -8.77 -9.57 -9.13
C GLY A 115 -9.93 -10.57 -8.98
N ALA A 116 -9.95 -11.63 -9.80
CA ALA A 116 -10.91 -12.73 -9.73
C ALA A 116 -10.44 -13.87 -8.80
N GLY A 117 -9.31 -13.71 -8.11
CA GLY A 117 -8.81 -14.68 -7.13
C GLY A 117 -7.86 -15.74 -7.69
N ARG A 118 -7.41 -15.61 -8.95
CA ARG A 118 -6.39 -16.51 -9.50
C ARG A 118 -5.04 -16.19 -8.87
N VAL A 119 -4.46 -17.16 -8.17
CA VAL A 119 -3.19 -16.99 -7.45
C VAL A 119 -2.03 -17.10 -8.44
N LEU A 120 -1.11 -16.15 -8.40
CA LEU A 120 0.16 -16.27 -9.10
C LEU A 120 1.19 -16.84 -8.12
N GLU A 121 1.41 -18.14 -8.18
CA GLU A 121 2.51 -18.80 -7.46
C GLU A 121 3.82 -18.42 -8.13
N VAL A 122 4.33 -17.23 -7.81
CA VAL A 122 5.66 -16.81 -8.25
C VAL A 122 6.65 -17.78 -7.64
N ALA A 123 7.20 -18.66 -8.48
CA ALA A 123 8.37 -19.44 -8.12
C ALA A 123 9.44 -18.43 -7.71
N ARG A 124 9.73 -18.36 -6.39
CA ARG A 124 11.03 -17.89 -5.92
C ARG A 124 12.06 -18.55 -6.84
N PRO A 125 13.07 -17.82 -7.37
CA PRO A 125 14.12 -18.50 -8.11
C PRO A 125 14.70 -19.58 -7.20
N ALA A 126 14.34 -20.82 -7.52
CA ALA A 126 14.84 -22.03 -6.91
C ALA A 126 16.26 -22.24 -7.44
N GLY A 127 17.17 -21.38 -6.99
CA GLY A 127 18.54 -21.80 -6.78
C GLY A 127 18.53 -22.70 -5.55
N ALA A 128 18.43 -24.00 -5.78
CA ALA A 128 18.55 -25.02 -4.75
C ALA A 128 19.75 -24.74 -3.83
N ARG A 129 19.50 -24.63 -2.53
CA ARG A 129 20.47 -25.04 -1.50
C ARG A 129 19.98 -26.34 -0.90
N VAL A 130 20.00 -27.40 -1.70
CA VAL A 130 20.10 -28.75 -1.16
C VAL A 130 21.54 -28.90 -0.68
N GLY A 131 21.74 -29.03 0.63
CA GLY A 131 23.03 -29.43 1.21
C GLY A 131 23.90 -28.34 1.86
N LEU A 132 23.38 -27.16 2.21
CA LEU A 132 24.07 -26.29 3.18
C LEU A 132 23.25 -26.18 4.46
N GLU A 133 23.89 -26.55 5.57
CA GLU A 133 23.46 -26.26 6.93
C GLU A 133 22.82 -24.86 7.05
N PRO A 134 21.68 -24.71 7.77
CA PRO A 134 20.99 -23.45 7.90
C PRO A 134 21.96 -22.36 8.36
N SER A 135 21.90 -21.20 7.71
CA SER A 135 22.80 -20.11 8.04
C SER A 135 22.61 -19.74 9.52
N ARG A 136 23.69 -19.29 10.18
CA ARG A 136 23.61 -18.81 11.59
C ARG A 136 22.48 -17.79 11.79
N TYR A 137 22.12 -17.07 10.73
CA TYR A 137 21.04 -16.09 10.73
C TYR A 137 19.65 -16.73 10.79
N ASP A 138 19.41 -17.82 10.03
CA ASP A 138 18.13 -18.54 10.04
C ASP A 138 17.90 -19.26 11.38
N ARG A 139 18.96 -19.81 12.00
CA ARG A 139 18.91 -20.34 13.37
C ARG A 139 18.63 -19.25 14.39
N ALA A 140 19.32 -18.12 14.30
CA ALA A 140 19.11 -17.00 15.22
C ALA A 140 17.68 -16.44 15.12
N LEU A 141 17.08 -16.41 13.93
CA LEU A 141 15.69 -15.98 13.74
C LEU A 141 14.68 -16.98 14.33
N ALA A 142 14.95 -18.29 14.19
CA ALA A 142 14.13 -19.34 14.79
C ALA A 142 14.23 -19.34 16.33
N ASP A 143 15.43 -19.14 16.88
CA ASP A 143 15.68 -19.03 18.33
C ASP A 143 14.98 -17.79 18.95
N LEU A 144 14.73 -16.75 18.13
CA LEU A 144 14.00 -15.54 18.52
C LEU A 144 12.47 -15.63 18.31
N GLY A 145 11.95 -16.77 17.84
CA GLY A 145 10.50 -16.97 17.63
C GLY A 145 9.90 -16.15 16.48
N LEU A 146 10.73 -15.63 15.57
CA LEU A 146 10.31 -14.83 14.42
C LEU A 146 10.03 -15.69 13.18
N VAL A 147 10.26 -17.00 13.28
CA VAL A 147 10.05 -18.00 12.23
C VAL A 147 9.05 -19.04 12.73
N ASP A 148 7.85 -18.59 13.07
CA ASP A 148 6.61 -19.35 12.84
C ASP A 148 5.41 -18.58 13.37
N GLY A 149 4.45 -18.31 12.48
CA GLY A 149 3.16 -17.67 12.77
C GLY A 149 2.20 -18.53 13.60
N ALA A 150 2.72 -19.40 14.47
CA ALA A 150 1.97 -20.21 15.42
C ALA A 150 1.59 -19.42 16.69
N GLY A 151 2.36 -18.38 17.03
CA GLY A 151 1.97 -17.39 18.01
C GLY A 151 1.03 -16.36 17.39
N GLY A 152 -0.19 -16.25 17.90
CA GLY A 152 -1.14 -15.21 17.49
C GLY A 152 -0.58 -13.78 17.64
N PRO A 153 -1.28 -12.76 17.12
CA PRO A 153 -0.83 -11.37 17.18
C PRO A 153 -0.49 -10.92 18.61
N LEU A 154 0.68 -10.30 18.78
CA LEU A 154 1.18 -9.80 20.07
C LEU A 154 0.97 -8.28 20.18
N VAL A 155 0.72 -7.78 21.39
CA VAL A 155 0.64 -6.35 21.70
C VAL A 155 2.06 -5.81 21.85
N VAL A 156 2.42 -4.80 21.08
CA VAL A 156 3.80 -4.28 21.04
C VAL A 156 4.05 -3.21 22.12
N ASP A 157 2.99 -2.52 22.55
CA ASP A 157 3.03 -1.52 23.62
C ASP A 157 2.45 -2.07 24.94
N GLY A 158 3.07 -3.09 25.51
CA GLY A 158 2.81 -3.46 26.90
C GLY A 158 3.56 -2.47 27.82
N PRO A 159 2.91 -1.84 28.84
CA PRO A 159 3.67 -1.11 29.83
C PRO A 159 4.65 -2.07 30.53
N PRO A 160 5.87 -1.64 30.89
CA PRO A 160 6.64 -2.40 31.88
C PRO A 160 5.76 -2.57 33.11
N ALA A 161 5.75 -3.78 33.67
CA ALA A 161 5.04 -4.06 34.91
C ALA A 161 5.40 -2.99 35.96
N ASP A 162 4.37 -2.50 36.65
CA ASP A 162 4.41 -1.64 37.84
C ASP A 162 4.99 -0.22 37.70
N VAL A 163 4.31 0.65 36.96
CA VAL A 163 4.39 2.10 37.22
C VAL A 163 2.97 2.71 37.28
N PRO A 164 2.57 3.37 38.39
CA PRO A 164 1.27 4.01 38.46
C PRO A 164 1.22 5.20 37.50
N VAL A 165 0.19 5.24 36.66
CA VAL A 165 -0.09 6.39 35.78
C VAL A 165 -0.70 7.51 36.63
N PRO A 166 -0.19 8.75 36.60
CA PRO A 166 -0.83 9.85 37.28
C PRO A 166 -2.12 10.22 36.52
N GLU A 167 -3.26 10.21 37.23
CA GLU A 167 -4.51 10.78 36.76
C GLU A 167 -4.33 12.30 36.58
N GLY A 168 -4.57 12.81 35.36
CA GLY A 168 -4.63 14.27 35.15
C GLY A 168 -4.07 14.85 33.85
N ALA A 169 -3.89 14.08 32.78
CA ALA A 169 -3.58 14.65 31.46
C ALA A 169 -4.63 14.22 30.43
N ALA A 170 -5.76 14.92 30.43
CA ALA A 170 -6.57 15.03 29.23
C ALA A 170 -5.75 15.77 28.16
N ASP A 171 -5.84 15.27 26.92
CA ASP A 171 -5.63 16.02 25.68
C ASP A 171 -4.20 16.17 25.12
N ALA A 172 -3.71 15.10 24.48
CA ALA A 172 -2.97 15.15 23.22
C ALA A 172 -2.92 13.72 22.64
N GLY A 173 -3.44 13.51 21.42
CA GLY A 173 -3.60 12.17 20.83
C GLY A 173 -2.39 11.25 21.08
N VAL A 174 -2.65 10.10 21.69
CA VAL A 174 -1.63 9.12 22.08
C VAL A 174 -0.81 8.75 20.84
N ARG A 175 0.48 9.11 20.83
CA ARG A 175 1.41 8.76 19.76
C ARG A 175 2.13 7.47 20.14
N GLY A 176 1.58 6.32 19.75
CA GLY A 176 2.34 5.06 19.74
C GLY A 176 3.23 5.05 18.49
N GLY A 177 4.55 4.96 18.65
CA GLY A 177 5.50 4.80 17.53
C GLY A 177 5.57 5.94 16.51
N GLY A 178 4.98 7.12 16.78
CA GLY A 178 4.92 8.25 15.83
C GLY A 178 3.61 8.35 15.03
N VAL A 179 2.64 7.46 15.27
CA VAL A 179 1.32 7.48 14.63
C VAL A 179 0.25 7.98 15.59
N ARG A 180 -0.65 8.85 15.08
CA ARG A 180 -1.76 9.39 15.86
C ARG A 180 -2.81 8.30 16.10
N LEU A 181 -2.95 7.86 17.34
CA LEU A 181 -4.08 7.05 17.78
C LEU A 181 -5.24 7.97 18.14
N TYR A 182 -6.45 7.62 17.71
CA TYR A 182 -7.65 8.44 17.91
C TYR A 182 -8.25 8.30 19.31
N VAL A 183 -7.82 7.31 20.08
CA VAL A 183 -8.47 6.90 21.34
C VAL A 183 -7.41 6.57 22.40
N PRO A 184 -7.56 7.07 23.63
CA PRO A 184 -6.74 6.61 24.76
C PRO A 184 -6.87 5.10 24.98
N GLY A 185 -5.76 4.41 25.29
CA GLY A 185 -5.77 2.95 25.50
C GLY A 185 -5.75 2.12 24.22
N ALA A 186 -5.74 2.74 23.04
CA ALA A 186 -5.42 2.05 21.79
C ALA A 186 -3.96 1.61 21.77
N ARG A 187 -3.69 0.41 21.25
CA ARG A 187 -2.35 -0.20 21.24
C ARG A 187 -1.92 -0.57 19.83
N LEU A 188 -0.62 -0.57 19.57
CA LEU A 188 -0.09 -1.14 18.34
C LEU A 188 -0.13 -2.67 18.41
N VAL A 189 -0.73 -3.27 17.38
CA VAL A 189 -0.90 -4.74 17.27
C VAL A 189 0.06 -5.27 16.23
N SER A 190 0.87 -6.26 16.60
CA SER A 190 1.73 -6.97 15.67
C SER A 190 0.90 -7.98 14.88
N THR A 191 0.66 -7.70 13.61
CA THR A 191 -0.07 -8.59 12.70
C THR A 191 0.92 -9.36 11.82
N ARG A 192 0.44 -10.39 11.11
CA ARG A 192 1.27 -11.13 10.14
C ARG A 192 1.89 -10.21 9.09
N GLN A 193 1.19 -9.16 8.68
CA GLN A 193 1.67 -8.14 7.75
C GLN A 193 2.82 -7.33 8.37
N VAL A 194 2.77 -7.00 9.66
CA VAL A 194 3.86 -6.32 10.36
C VAL A 194 5.10 -7.21 10.43
N ALA A 195 4.94 -8.49 10.78
CA ALA A 195 6.04 -9.45 10.82
C ALA A 195 6.71 -9.61 9.43
N ALA A 196 5.92 -9.72 8.36
CA ALA A 196 6.44 -9.83 7.01
C ALA A 196 7.14 -8.55 6.52
N VAL A 197 6.69 -7.37 6.95
CA VAL A 197 7.42 -6.11 6.73
C VAL A 197 8.73 -6.10 7.52
N ALA A 198 8.75 -6.57 8.77
CA ALA A 198 9.94 -6.66 9.58
C ALA A 198 11.00 -7.58 8.97
N GLU A 199 10.60 -8.73 8.43
CA GLU A 199 11.48 -9.62 7.68
C GLU A 199 12.06 -8.93 6.43
N ALA A 200 11.20 -8.30 5.61
CA ALA A 200 11.62 -7.63 4.38
C ALA A 200 12.57 -6.45 4.64
N VAL A 201 12.28 -5.64 5.66
CA VAL A 201 13.12 -4.53 6.08
C VAL A 201 14.43 -5.05 6.68
N GLY A 202 14.39 -6.03 7.59
CA GLY A 202 15.57 -6.63 8.19
C GLY A 202 16.53 -7.22 7.15
N HIS A 203 16.00 -7.98 6.18
CA HIS A 203 16.79 -8.50 5.07
C HIS A 203 17.42 -7.38 4.23
N THR A 204 16.64 -6.33 3.90
CA THR A 204 17.13 -5.18 3.13
C THR A 204 18.25 -4.45 3.87
N VAL A 205 18.09 -4.23 5.17
CA VAL A 205 19.08 -3.53 5.99
C VAL A 205 20.37 -4.34 6.09
N ALA A 206 20.27 -5.66 6.34
CA ALA A 206 21.42 -6.55 6.35
C ALA A 206 22.18 -6.57 5.01
N ALA A 207 21.46 -6.52 3.89
CA ALA A 207 22.03 -6.47 2.55
C ALA A 207 22.45 -5.06 2.09
N ARG A 208 22.20 -4.02 2.90
CA ARG A 208 22.33 -2.59 2.52
C ARG A 208 21.62 -2.24 1.21
N GLY A 209 20.49 -2.92 0.97
CA GLY A 209 19.71 -2.81 -0.27
C GLY A 209 18.67 -1.69 -0.23
N MET A 210 17.78 -1.71 -1.23
CA MET A 210 16.58 -0.89 -1.26
C MET A 210 15.30 -1.73 -1.09
N CYS A 211 14.38 -1.29 -0.25
CA CYS A 211 13.06 -1.88 -0.05
C CYS A 211 11.96 -0.91 -0.47
N CYS A 212 10.91 -1.40 -1.13
CA CYS A 212 9.68 -0.66 -1.37
C CYS A 212 8.50 -1.35 -0.67
N VAL A 213 7.96 -0.69 0.35
CA VAL A 213 6.73 -1.11 1.05
C VAL A 213 5.54 -0.33 0.49
N TYR A 214 4.56 -1.04 -0.05
CA TYR A 214 3.44 -0.44 -0.77
C TYR A 214 2.09 -1.10 -0.44
N GLY A 215 0.99 -0.49 -0.87
CA GLY A 215 -0.38 -0.96 -0.61
C GLY A 215 -1.36 0.19 -0.40
N ASP A 216 -2.65 -0.10 -0.32
CA ASP A 216 -3.70 0.91 -0.20
C ASP A 216 -3.52 1.80 1.05
N THR A 217 -4.16 2.97 1.03
CA THR A 217 -4.15 3.90 2.17
C THR A 217 -4.85 3.28 3.38
N GLY A 218 -4.30 3.51 4.58
CA GLY A 218 -4.94 3.07 5.83
C GLY A 218 -4.66 1.63 6.28
N LEU A 219 -3.83 0.88 5.56
CA LEU A 219 -3.46 -0.51 5.91
C LEU A 219 -2.31 -0.63 6.95
N GLY A 220 -1.87 0.47 7.55
CA GLY A 220 -0.80 0.42 8.58
C GLY A 220 0.64 0.32 8.05
N LYS A 221 0.90 0.62 6.77
CA LYS A 221 2.25 0.55 6.16
C LYS A 221 3.33 1.31 6.93
N THR A 222 3.08 2.59 7.22
CA THR A 222 4.02 3.45 7.98
C THR A 222 4.29 2.85 9.36
N VAL A 223 3.25 2.41 10.07
CA VAL A 223 3.37 1.75 11.39
C VAL A 223 4.20 0.48 11.27
N ALA A 224 3.94 -0.36 10.27
CA ALA A 224 4.64 -1.62 10.07
C ALA A 224 6.13 -1.40 9.81
N VAL A 225 6.48 -0.40 8.99
CA VAL A 225 7.88 -0.03 8.73
C VAL A 225 8.52 0.57 9.98
N GLU A 226 7.84 1.46 10.70
CA GLU A 226 8.35 2.02 11.95
C GLU A 226 8.62 0.89 12.96
N GLN A 227 7.70 -0.04 13.15
CA GLN A 227 7.91 -1.20 14.01
C GLN A 227 9.09 -2.06 13.57
N ALA A 228 9.19 -2.36 12.27
CA ALA A 228 10.32 -3.08 11.71
C ALA A 228 11.67 -2.40 12.00
N LEU A 229 11.72 -1.07 11.90
CA LEU A 229 12.93 -0.28 12.16
C LEU A 229 13.30 -0.29 13.65
N HIS A 230 12.33 -0.30 14.57
CA HIS A 230 12.58 -0.43 16.01
C HIS A 230 13.10 -1.82 16.40
N LEU A 231 12.76 -2.85 15.63
CA LEU A 231 13.19 -4.23 15.86
C LEU A 231 14.58 -4.54 15.28
N LEU A 232 15.24 -3.59 14.60
CA LEU A 232 16.56 -3.81 14.03
C LEU A 232 17.62 -4.06 15.13
N PRO A 233 18.57 -4.99 14.89
CA PRO A 233 19.59 -5.34 15.87
C PRO A 233 20.61 -4.19 16.03
N GLY A 234 20.86 -3.78 17.28
CA GLY A 234 21.70 -2.63 17.59
C GLY A 234 21.03 -1.30 17.21
N ARG A 235 21.47 -0.19 17.79
CA ARG A 235 20.94 1.16 17.47
C ARG A 235 21.42 1.61 16.07
N VAL A 236 21.03 0.89 15.02
CA VAL A 236 21.25 1.31 13.64
C VAL A 236 20.59 2.68 13.49
N PRO A 237 21.33 3.72 13.03
CA PRO A 237 20.74 5.03 12.88
C PRO A 237 19.65 4.99 11.82
N VAL A 238 18.47 5.50 12.18
CA VAL A 238 17.31 5.62 11.29
C VAL A 238 17.11 7.09 10.98
N TRP A 239 17.31 7.46 9.71
CA TRP A 239 17.07 8.80 9.20
C TRP A 239 15.72 8.83 8.51
N ARG A 240 14.76 9.54 9.10
CA ARG A 240 13.39 9.61 8.57
C ARG A 240 13.18 10.90 7.79
N ALA A 241 12.82 10.76 6.53
CA ALA A 241 12.29 11.84 5.71
C ALA A 241 10.84 11.54 5.31
N VAL A 242 9.99 12.57 5.28
CA VAL A 242 8.63 12.46 4.75
C VAL A 242 8.57 13.24 3.45
N ALA A 243 8.12 12.61 2.37
CA ALA A 243 7.96 13.31 1.10
C ALA A 243 6.85 14.38 1.22
N GLY A 244 7.25 15.65 1.05
CA GLY A 244 6.32 16.78 1.05
C GLY A 244 5.26 16.69 -0.06
N VAL A 245 4.30 17.61 -0.05
CA VAL A 245 3.30 17.71 -1.13
C VAL A 245 3.96 18.32 -2.36
N ALA A 246 4.00 17.56 -3.46
CA ALA A 246 4.64 17.96 -4.73
C ALA A 246 6.04 18.60 -4.53
N PRO A 247 6.98 17.89 -3.90
CA PRO A 247 8.25 18.49 -3.52
C PRO A 247 9.08 18.80 -4.78
N GLY A 248 9.79 19.93 -4.76
CA GLY A 248 10.90 20.15 -5.67
C GLY A 248 12.20 19.55 -5.12
N LEU A 249 13.25 19.56 -5.93
CA LEU A 249 14.57 19.05 -5.52
C LEU A 249 15.16 19.78 -4.30
N PRO A 250 15.04 21.12 -4.15
CA PRO A 250 15.46 21.81 -2.92
C PRO A 250 14.69 21.34 -1.68
N GLN A 251 13.37 21.12 -1.80
CA GLN A 251 12.51 20.67 -0.69
C GLN A 251 12.84 19.24 -0.26
N LEU A 252 13.11 18.35 -1.23
CA LEU A 252 13.60 17.00 -0.92
C LEU A 252 14.95 17.06 -0.19
N ARG A 253 15.91 17.85 -0.70
CA ARG A 253 17.21 18.02 -0.04
C ARG A 253 17.07 18.58 1.37
N ALA A 254 16.16 19.54 1.59
CA ALA A 254 15.91 20.09 2.92
C ALA A 254 15.40 19.00 3.87
N SER A 255 14.44 18.21 3.42
CA SER A 255 13.88 17.09 4.20
C SER A 255 14.93 16.03 4.51
N LEU A 256 15.83 15.72 3.57
CA LEU A 256 16.93 14.78 3.78
C LEU A 256 18.00 15.35 4.73
N CYS A 257 18.35 16.63 4.58
CA CYS A 257 19.29 17.30 5.49
C CYS A 257 18.76 17.30 6.92
N GLU A 258 17.48 17.64 7.11
CA GLU A 258 16.83 17.60 8.42
C GLU A 258 16.86 16.18 9.01
N ALA A 259 16.50 15.17 8.22
CA ALA A 259 16.53 13.76 8.64
C ALA A 259 17.93 13.27 9.07
N LEU A 260 18.97 13.76 8.40
CA LEU A 260 20.37 13.40 8.64
C LEU A 260 21.06 14.33 9.67
N GLY A 261 20.35 15.30 10.26
CA GLY A 261 20.92 16.26 11.20
C GLY A 261 21.93 17.25 10.57
N LEU A 262 21.83 17.47 9.26
CA LEU A 262 22.68 18.39 8.51
C LEU A 262 22.13 19.83 8.55
N PRO A 263 22.96 20.86 8.29
CA PRO A 263 22.52 22.25 8.35
C PRO A 263 21.38 22.56 7.36
N SER A 264 20.22 22.96 7.89
CA SER A 264 19.00 23.24 7.10
C SER A 264 18.93 24.64 6.46
N GLY A 265 20.01 25.45 6.56
CA GLY A 265 20.08 26.83 6.09
C GLY A 265 20.17 26.97 4.55
N ALA A 266 21.18 27.67 4.03
CA ALA A 266 21.35 27.81 2.58
C ALA A 266 21.78 26.51 1.86
N LEU A 267 22.17 25.48 2.60
CA LEU A 267 22.72 24.23 2.08
C LEU A 267 21.77 23.52 1.10
N PRO A 268 20.48 23.28 1.43
CA PRO A 268 19.55 22.59 0.54
C PRO A 268 19.22 23.33 -0.75
N HIS A 269 19.64 24.58 -0.91
CA HIS A 269 19.51 25.32 -2.17
C HIS A 269 20.73 25.14 -3.08
N ARG A 270 21.90 24.83 -2.52
CA ARG A 270 23.17 24.66 -3.25
C ARG A 270 23.36 23.21 -3.69
N ALA A 271 23.09 22.91 -4.97
CA ALA A 271 23.04 21.54 -5.50
C ALA A 271 24.31 20.72 -5.19
N GLY A 272 25.50 21.21 -5.55
CA GLY A 272 26.76 20.51 -5.31
C GLY A 272 27.06 20.26 -3.82
N PRO A 273 27.15 21.32 -2.99
CA PRO A 273 27.42 21.18 -1.56
C PRO A 273 26.41 20.32 -0.80
N ALA A 274 25.11 20.42 -1.12
CA ALA A 274 24.08 19.58 -0.51
C ALA A 274 24.29 18.11 -0.85
N SER A 275 24.46 17.79 -2.14
CA SER A 275 24.67 16.41 -2.57
C SER A 275 25.93 15.81 -1.96
N GLN A 276 27.02 16.58 -1.87
CA GLN A 276 28.24 16.10 -1.24
C GLN A 276 28.06 15.84 0.27
N ALA A 277 27.34 16.71 0.98
CA ALA A 277 27.05 16.51 2.40
C ALA A 277 26.16 15.28 2.62
N LEU A 278 25.11 15.11 1.80
CA LEU A 278 24.22 13.95 1.84
C LEU A 278 24.96 12.65 1.52
N THR A 279 25.79 12.62 0.47
CA THR A 279 26.62 11.46 0.13
C THR A 279 27.57 11.08 1.27
N ARG A 280 28.21 12.06 1.93
CA ARG A 280 29.07 11.80 3.09
C ARG A 280 28.28 11.24 4.27
N ALA A 281 27.10 11.80 4.56
CA ALA A 281 26.25 11.32 5.64
C ALA A 281 25.76 9.89 5.39
N LEU A 282 25.43 9.53 4.14
CA LEU A 282 24.98 8.19 3.75
C LEU A 282 26.12 7.17 3.59
N ALA A 283 27.38 7.60 3.75
CA ALA A 283 28.52 6.69 3.85
C ALA A 283 28.57 5.98 5.21
N GLU A 284 27.90 6.54 6.23
CA GLU A 284 27.70 5.87 7.50
C GLU A 284 26.63 4.76 7.36
N PRO A 285 26.82 3.60 8.00
CA PRO A 285 25.84 2.52 7.96
C PRO A 285 24.58 2.93 8.73
N GLY A 286 23.43 2.84 8.07
CA GLY A 286 22.14 3.22 8.65
C GLY A 286 20.97 2.93 7.72
N VAL A 287 19.79 3.43 8.07
CA VAL A 287 18.59 3.28 7.26
C VAL A 287 18.00 4.65 6.94
N LEU A 288 17.97 4.99 5.66
CA LEU A 288 17.21 6.13 5.17
C LEU A 288 15.78 5.68 4.88
N PHE A 289 14.84 6.08 5.73
CA PHE A 289 13.41 5.80 5.58
C PHE A 289 12.71 7.01 4.95
N ILE A 290 12.06 6.81 3.81
CA ILE A 290 11.26 7.82 3.11
C ILE A 290 9.80 7.40 3.06
N ASP A 291 8.97 8.10 3.83
CA ASP A 291 7.52 7.91 3.82
C ASP A 291 6.84 8.77 2.75
N ASP A 292 5.63 8.38 2.36
CA ASP A 292 4.85 8.99 1.27
C ASP A 292 5.61 9.05 -0.09
N ALA A 293 6.44 8.04 -0.37
CA ALA A 293 7.29 7.98 -1.56
C ALA A 293 6.52 8.09 -2.90
N GLN A 294 5.21 7.82 -2.92
CA GLN A 294 4.35 8.06 -4.09
C GLN A 294 4.32 9.54 -4.55
N ARG A 295 4.70 10.48 -3.69
CA ARG A 295 4.76 11.92 -4.00
C ARG A 295 6.04 12.32 -4.73
N LEU A 296 7.03 11.43 -4.78
CA LEU A 296 8.29 11.70 -5.46
C LEU A 296 8.10 11.54 -6.97
N THR A 297 8.53 12.55 -7.72
CA THR A 297 8.55 12.51 -9.18
C THR A 297 9.77 11.72 -9.68
N PRO A 298 9.80 11.25 -10.94
CA PRO A 298 10.94 10.50 -11.47
C PRO A 298 12.31 11.20 -11.31
N PRO A 299 12.46 12.52 -11.50
CA PRO A 299 13.73 13.21 -11.23
C PRO A 299 14.18 13.14 -9.76
N LEU A 300 13.24 13.16 -8.82
CA LEU A 300 13.56 13.04 -7.38
C LEU A 300 13.97 11.61 -7.02
N LEU A 301 13.31 10.62 -7.62
CA LEU A 301 13.67 9.21 -7.47
C LEU A 301 15.06 8.93 -8.08
N ASP A 302 15.40 9.55 -9.21
CA ASP A 302 16.75 9.46 -9.78
C ASP A 302 17.80 10.14 -8.90
N TYR A 303 17.46 11.26 -8.24
CA TYR A 303 18.36 11.88 -7.27
C TYR A 303 18.67 10.95 -6.08
N LEU A 304 17.65 10.29 -5.52
CA LEU A 304 17.84 9.29 -4.47
C LEU A 304 18.70 8.11 -4.95
N ARG A 305 18.47 7.67 -6.19
CA ARG A 305 19.32 6.65 -6.83
C ARG A 305 20.77 7.10 -6.91
N GLN A 306 21.04 8.33 -7.35
CA GLN A 306 22.40 8.87 -7.44
C GLN A 306 23.11 8.91 -6.09
N LEU A 307 22.40 9.27 -5.02
CA LEU A 307 22.95 9.25 -3.67
C LEU A 307 23.28 7.83 -3.20
N TRP A 308 22.42 6.86 -3.49
CA TRP A 308 22.64 5.47 -3.09
C TRP A 308 23.70 4.76 -3.92
N ASP A 309 23.79 5.06 -5.23
CA ASP A 309 24.84 4.57 -6.14
C ASP A 309 26.21 5.19 -5.87
N ALA A 310 26.28 6.21 -5.02
CA ALA A 310 27.53 6.90 -4.74
C ALA A 310 28.55 5.93 -4.13
N PRO A 311 29.82 5.98 -4.58
CA PRO A 311 30.87 5.13 -4.00
C PRO A 311 30.96 5.32 -2.49
N GLY A 312 30.89 4.22 -1.75
CA GLY A 312 30.98 4.23 -0.29
C GLY A 312 29.65 4.43 0.44
N CYS A 313 28.51 4.55 -0.25
CA CYS A 313 27.20 4.50 0.40
C CYS A 313 27.06 3.20 1.21
N ALA A 314 26.74 3.32 2.49
CA ALA A 314 26.53 2.19 3.39
C ALA A 314 25.09 2.14 3.94
N ALA A 315 24.26 3.12 3.58
CA ALA A 315 22.88 3.22 4.01
C ALA A 315 21.95 2.28 3.21
N ALA A 316 21.06 1.59 3.92
CA ALA A 316 19.90 0.96 3.31
C ALA A 316 18.81 2.01 3.02
N LEU A 317 18.05 1.83 1.94
CA LEU A 317 16.95 2.74 1.58
C LEU A 317 15.60 2.03 1.73
N VAL A 318 14.69 2.57 2.53
CA VAL A 318 13.33 2.05 2.68
C VAL A 318 12.34 3.10 2.20
N LEU A 319 11.59 2.77 1.15
CA LEU A 319 10.55 3.63 0.57
C LEU A 319 9.18 3.08 0.95
N CYS A 320 8.34 3.89 1.61
CA CYS A 320 6.98 3.53 1.97
C CYS A 320 5.98 4.47 1.30
N GLY A 321 4.86 3.93 0.82
CA GLY A 321 3.83 4.78 0.25
C GLY A 321 2.62 4.08 -0.32
N ALA A 322 1.49 4.79 -0.42
CA ALA A 322 0.34 4.31 -1.17
C ALA A 322 0.51 4.64 -2.65
N GLY A 323 0.78 3.63 -3.49
CA GLY A 323 1.10 3.88 -4.90
C GLY A 323 2.59 4.14 -5.16
N SER A 324 3.47 3.92 -4.16
CA SER A 324 4.93 4.00 -4.35
C SER A 324 5.39 3.02 -5.43
N GLU A 325 4.74 1.85 -5.54
CA GLU A 325 5.02 0.88 -6.59
C GLU A 325 4.82 1.44 -8.00
N ARG A 326 3.81 2.30 -8.18
CA ARG A 326 3.55 2.97 -9.46
C ARG A 326 4.53 4.11 -9.70
N ALA A 327 4.90 4.84 -8.65
CA ALA A 327 5.90 5.91 -8.75
C ALA A 327 7.26 5.34 -9.17
N LEU A 328 7.71 4.27 -8.50
CA LEU A 328 8.94 3.58 -8.84
C LEU A 328 8.86 2.85 -10.18
N ALA A 329 7.72 2.29 -10.57
CA ALA A 329 7.55 1.68 -11.88
C ALA A 329 7.85 2.66 -13.04
N ARG A 330 7.64 3.97 -12.82
CA ARG A 330 7.95 5.04 -13.78
C ARG A 330 9.42 5.46 -13.74
N ALA A 331 10.17 5.10 -12.70
CA ALA A 331 11.59 5.39 -12.53
C ALA A 331 12.41 4.10 -12.69
N SER A 332 12.57 3.64 -13.94
CA SER A 332 13.20 2.34 -14.26
C SER A 332 14.58 2.15 -13.63
N ALA A 333 15.39 3.21 -13.57
CA ALA A 333 16.74 3.16 -13.01
C ALA A 333 16.76 2.90 -11.50
N LEU A 334 15.81 3.46 -10.73
CA LEU A 334 15.68 3.17 -9.31
C LEU A 334 15.02 1.81 -9.10
N ARG A 335 14.00 1.48 -9.89
CA ARG A 335 13.27 0.21 -9.83
C ARG A 335 14.20 -1.00 -9.91
N SER A 336 15.20 -0.99 -10.78
CA SER A 336 16.14 -2.12 -10.96
C SER A 336 17.04 -2.38 -9.73
N ARG A 337 17.11 -1.43 -8.80
CA ARG A 337 17.90 -1.52 -7.56
C ARG A 337 17.07 -1.90 -6.34
N VAL A 338 15.75 -1.96 -6.49
CA VAL A 338 14.87 -2.42 -5.41
C VAL A 338 15.07 -3.91 -5.23
N LEU A 339 15.71 -4.27 -4.12
CA LEU A 339 15.96 -5.65 -3.71
C LEU A 339 14.67 -6.33 -3.28
N SER A 340 13.83 -5.63 -2.52
CA SER A 340 12.61 -6.22 -1.96
C SER A 340 11.39 -5.33 -2.20
N TRP A 341 10.36 -5.94 -2.76
CA TRP A 341 9.03 -5.36 -2.94
C TRP A 341 8.09 -6.02 -1.95
N HIS A 342 7.50 -5.24 -1.05
CA HIS A 342 6.60 -5.78 -0.04
C HIS A 342 5.24 -5.09 -0.11
N GLN A 343 4.20 -5.86 -0.45
CA GLN A 343 2.82 -5.38 -0.45
C GLN A 343 2.17 -5.63 0.91
N VAL A 344 1.77 -4.56 1.58
CA VAL A 344 0.89 -4.65 2.75
C VAL A 344 -0.54 -4.78 2.26
N GLY A 345 -1.12 -5.95 2.52
CA GLY A 345 -2.51 -6.28 2.22
C GLY A 345 -3.49 -5.79 3.28
N ARG A 346 -4.78 -5.97 2.97
CA ARG A 346 -5.87 -5.81 3.95
C ARG A 346 -5.74 -6.86 5.04
N LEU A 347 -6.27 -6.56 6.22
CA LEU A 347 -6.47 -7.59 7.24
C LEU A 347 -7.42 -8.65 6.70
N GLU A 348 -7.10 -9.91 6.97
CA GLU A 348 -7.98 -11.02 6.63
C GLU A 348 -9.23 -10.95 7.52
N PRO A 349 -10.45 -11.16 6.98
CA PRO A 349 -11.68 -11.06 7.77
C PRO A 349 -11.66 -11.93 9.03
N SER A 350 -11.04 -13.11 8.95
CA SER A 350 -10.86 -14.05 10.06
C SER A 350 -10.00 -13.49 11.20
N GLN A 351 -9.07 -12.58 10.89
CA GLN A 351 -8.13 -11.98 11.85
C GLN A 351 -8.68 -10.71 12.51
N VAL A 352 -9.74 -10.12 11.95
CA VAL A 352 -10.27 -8.83 12.41
C VAL A 352 -10.72 -8.87 13.88
N PRO A 353 -11.54 -9.84 14.34
CA PRO A 353 -12.01 -9.84 15.72
C PRO A 353 -10.86 -9.88 16.75
N GLN A 354 -9.92 -10.81 16.56
CA GLN A 354 -8.76 -10.94 17.45
C GLN A 354 -7.89 -9.68 17.43
N THR A 355 -7.63 -9.12 16.25
CA THR A 355 -6.83 -7.91 16.10
C THR A 355 -7.49 -6.71 16.79
N LEU A 356 -8.82 -6.57 16.71
CA LEU A 356 -9.56 -5.47 17.33
C LEU A 356 -9.58 -5.56 18.85
N THR A 357 -9.76 -6.76 19.42
CA THR A 357 -9.69 -6.96 20.87
C THR A 357 -8.32 -6.58 21.43
N LEU A 358 -7.23 -6.91 20.71
CA LEU A 358 -5.88 -6.50 21.08
C LEU A 358 -5.61 -5.01 20.85
N PHE A 359 -6.23 -4.43 19.82
CA PHE A 359 -6.09 -3.03 19.48
C PHE A 359 -6.70 -2.12 20.55
N HIS A 360 -7.89 -2.44 21.05
CA HIS A 360 -8.56 -1.61 22.05
C HIS A 360 -9.53 -2.41 22.94
N PRO A 361 -9.51 -2.21 24.29
CA PRO A 361 -10.33 -2.98 25.23
C PRO A 361 -11.84 -2.82 25.04
N VAL A 362 -12.29 -1.73 24.39
CA VAL A 362 -13.72 -1.52 24.05
C VAL A 362 -14.33 -2.67 23.25
N TRP A 363 -13.50 -3.41 22.52
CA TRP A 363 -13.94 -4.54 21.69
C TRP A 363 -13.99 -5.87 22.45
N ALA A 364 -13.57 -5.93 23.72
CA ALA A 364 -13.51 -7.17 24.50
C ALA A 364 -14.87 -7.85 24.70
N GLN A 365 -15.96 -7.09 24.65
CA GLN A 365 -17.34 -7.60 24.83
C GLN A 365 -18.16 -7.58 23.52
N ALA A 366 -17.55 -7.22 22.39
CA ALA A 366 -18.25 -7.19 21.11
C ALA A 366 -18.37 -8.61 20.53
N ASP A 367 -19.50 -8.89 19.89
CA ASP A 367 -19.72 -10.16 19.20
C ASP A 367 -18.82 -10.24 17.95
N PRO A 368 -18.01 -11.31 17.78
CA PRO A 368 -17.17 -11.50 16.60
C PRO A 368 -17.95 -11.46 15.27
N ASP A 369 -19.20 -11.91 15.24
CA ASP A 369 -20.02 -11.93 14.03
C ASP A 369 -20.46 -10.50 13.63
N ASP A 370 -20.71 -9.65 14.61
CA ASP A 370 -21.02 -8.23 14.36
C ASP A 370 -19.78 -7.47 13.87
N LEU A 371 -18.60 -7.79 14.41
CA LEU A 371 -17.33 -7.26 13.92
C LEU A 371 -17.04 -7.68 12.48
N ALA A 372 -17.23 -8.96 12.16
CA ALA A 372 -17.04 -9.49 10.81
C ALA A 372 -17.99 -8.82 9.80
N ARG A 373 -19.26 -8.64 10.17
CA ARG A 373 -20.25 -7.95 9.34
C ARG A 373 -19.89 -6.48 9.10
N ALA A 374 -19.46 -5.77 10.15
CA ALA A 374 -19.01 -4.39 10.03
C ALA A 374 -17.72 -4.28 9.19
N ASP A 375 -16.84 -5.27 9.25
CA ASP A 375 -15.69 -5.33 8.33
C ASP A 375 -16.16 -5.45 6.89
N GLU A 376 -16.98 -6.44 6.58
CA GLU A 376 -17.45 -6.69 5.21
C GLU A 376 -18.14 -5.47 4.58
N GLN A 377 -19.00 -4.81 5.37
CA GLN A 377 -19.80 -3.69 4.89
C GLN A 377 -19.00 -2.39 4.79
N MET A 378 -18.11 -2.11 5.74
CA MET A 378 -17.50 -0.79 5.89
C MET A 378 -15.97 -0.80 5.85
N ALA A 379 -15.32 -1.51 6.76
CA ALA A 379 -13.87 -1.38 6.95
C ALA A 379 -13.06 -2.17 5.91
N ARG A 380 -13.53 -3.33 5.49
CA ARG A 380 -12.94 -4.23 4.48
C ARG A 380 -11.45 -4.46 4.72
N GLY A 381 -11.11 -4.79 5.97
CA GLY A 381 -9.74 -4.97 6.43
C GLY A 381 -8.87 -3.70 6.45
N ASN A 382 -9.46 -2.50 6.35
CA ASN A 382 -8.76 -1.23 6.49
C ASN A 382 -8.65 -0.81 7.96
N PHE A 383 -7.43 -0.85 8.49
CA PHE A 383 -7.20 -0.57 9.90
C PHE A 383 -7.47 0.90 10.29
N ARG A 384 -7.23 1.85 9.39
CA ARG A 384 -7.58 3.27 9.64
C ARG A 384 -9.09 3.44 9.80
N THR A 385 -9.88 2.73 8.98
CA THR A 385 -11.35 2.76 9.12
C THR A 385 -11.77 2.17 10.46
N TRP A 386 -11.20 1.04 10.86
CA TRP A 386 -11.41 0.48 12.20
C TRP A 386 -11.01 1.40 13.34
N ALA A 387 -9.91 2.13 13.22
CA ALA A 387 -9.49 3.12 14.22
C ALA A 387 -10.51 4.27 14.36
N LYS A 388 -11.13 4.71 13.26
CA LYS A 388 -12.23 5.69 13.29
C LYS A 388 -13.50 5.10 13.92
N ILE A 389 -13.89 3.87 13.56
CA ILE A 389 -15.03 3.16 14.17
C ILE A 389 -14.81 3.07 15.69
N THR A 390 -13.63 2.63 16.11
CA THR A 390 -13.24 2.51 17.52
C THR A 390 -13.39 3.85 18.25
N SER A 391 -12.99 4.95 17.63
CA SER A 391 -13.16 6.30 18.20
C SER A 391 -14.62 6.69 18.40
N HIS A 392 -15.50 6.34 17.46
CA HIS A 392 -16.94 6.59 17.61
C HIS A 392 -17.60 5.69 18.66
N VAL A 393 -17.23 4.41 18.70
CA VAL A 393 -17.72 3.46 19.73
C VAL A 393 -17.24 3.87 21.12
N TYR A 394 -15.97 4.23 21.26
CA TYR A 394 -15.40 4.76 22.50
C TYR A 394 -16.13 6.02 22.96
N ALA A 395 -16.32 7.00 22.09
CA ALA A 395 -17.03 8.23 22.46
C ALA A 395 -18.50 7.99 22.86
N ALA A 396 -19.14 6.94 22.34
CA ALA A 396 -20.47 6.54 22.77
C ALA A 396 -20.46 5.78 24.11
N ARG A 397 -19.40 5.02 24.39
CA ARG A 397 -19.14 4.37 25.68
C ARG A 397 -18.93 5.37 26.81
N GLU A 398 -18.13 6.40 26.57
CA GLU A 398 -17.88 7.47 27.55
C GLU A 398 -19.16 8.19 27.95
N ARG A 399 -20.08 8.41 27.00
CA ARG A 399 -21.39 9.02 27.28
C ARG A 399 -22.37 8.08 27.99
N GLY A 400 -22.13 6.77 27.97
CA GLY A 400 -23.01 5.77 28.53
C GLY A 400 -22.23 4.50 28.91
N PRO A 401 -21.54 4.48 30.07
CA PRO A 401 -20.64 3.39 30.45
C PRO A 401 -21.34 2.02 30.55
N ALA A 402 -22.63 2.02 30.92
CA ALA A 402 -23.44 0.81 31.06
C ALA A 402 -24.02 0.28 29.74
N ARG A 403 -23.93 1.04 28.64
CA ARG A 403 -24.38 0.56 27.33
C ARG A 403 -23.54 -0.67 26.95
N ARG A 404 -23.98 -1.57 26.06
CA ARG A 404 -23.14 -2.69 25.54
C ARG A 404 -22.65 -2.39 24.12
N VAL A 405 -21.52 -2.96 23.70
CA VAL A 405 -21.05 -2.81 22.32
C VAL A 405 -21.77 -3.86 21.50
N ASP A 406 -23.00 -3.52 21.14
CA ASP A 406 -23.88 -4.34 20.33
C ASP A 406 -23.82 -3.92 18.86
N ARG A 407 -24.44 -4.74 18.02
CA ARG A 407 -24.63 -4.48 16.59
C ARG A 407 -25.11 -3.05 16.29
N GLU A 408 -26.12 -2.57 17.01
CA GLU A 408 -26.72 -1.27 16.75
C GLU A 408 -25.71 -0.14 16.97
N LEU A 409 -24.93 -0.22 18.06
CA LEU A 409 -23.89 0.77 18.33
C LEU A 409 -22.78 0.76 17.26
N ILE A 410 -22.40 -0.42 16.78
CA ILE A 410 -21.40 -0.57 15.70
C ILE A 410 -21.93 0.04 14.41
N GLU A 411 -23.17 -0.25 14.03
CA GLU A 411 -23.82 0.32 12.84
C GLU A 411 -23.94 1.85 12.94
N GLN A 412 -24.28 2.39 14.12
CA GLN A 412 -24.30 3.83 14.39
C GLN A 412 -22.91 4.47 14.25
N ALA A 413 -21.85 3.79 14.70
CA ALA A 413 -20.47 4.25 14.53
C ALA A 413 -20.05 4.24 13.06
N CYS A 414 -20.41 3.18 12.33
CA CYS A 414 -20.19 3.04 10.90
C CYS A 414 -20.87 4.14 10.08
N ALA A 415 -22.12 4.49 10.42
CA ALA A 415 -22.89 5.53 9.73
C ALA A 415 -22.23 6.92 9.80
N ARG A 416 -21.33 7.17 10.77
CA ARG A 416 -20.62 8.45 10.91
C ARG A 416 -19.44 8.62 9.96
N LEU A 417 -18.98 7.55 9.29
CA LEU A 417 -17.77 7.55 8.47
C LEU A 417 -17.96 8.17 7.07
N GLY A 418 -19.19 8.55 6.72
CA GLY A 418 -19.53 9.11 5.41
C GLY A 418 -19.60 8.05 4.30
N PRO A 419 -19.97 8.45 3.06
CA PRO A 419 -20.26 7.53 1.96
C PRO A 419 -19.03 6.82 1.36
N TYR A 420 -17.81 7.18 1.78
CA TYR A 420 -16.55 6.58 1.33
C TYR A 420 -15.58 6.40 2.51
N PRO A 421 -15.53 5.21 3.15
CA PRO A 421 -14.65 4.92 4.29
C PRO A 421 -13.14 4.85 3.94
#